data_AF-A0A0F9QII8-F1
#
_entry.id   AF-A0A0F9QII8-F1
#
_cell.length_a   1.000
_cell.length_b   1.000
_cell.length_c   1.000
_cell.angle_alpha   90.00
_cell.angle_beta   90.00
_cell.angle_gamma   90.00
#
_symmetry.space_group_name_H-M   'P 1'
#
loop_
_entity.id
_entity.type
_entity.pdbx_description
1 polymer ?
#
loop_
_entity_poly.entity_id
_entity_poly.type
_entity_poly.pdbx_seq_one_letter_code
_entity_poly.pdbx_strand_id
1 'polypeptide(L)'
;MLLVLGLAVAIWGVGALAGQSRDRRYLALGVLFGAVIGLNLLLPSTNALRMATGGSAAPWALLTAFVLLVIGYSWVLNRLRLRSKPEIVVQNPSDAPLFSETELNRYARHIVLREVGGTGQKALKNSRVLVIGAGGLGAPVLQYLAAAGVGTIGVIDDDTVENANLQRQVIHKDSAIGTPKVFSAQTEMEAQNPFVTVRPYHRRLTEDIAAELFADYDIVLDGTDNFDTRYLANRA
;
A
#
# COMPACT_ATOMS: atom_id res chain seq x y z
N MET A 1 -14.14 25.56 -44.37
CA MET A 1 -13.76 24.70 -43.21
C MET A 1 -14.61 23.44 -43.08
N LEU A 2 -15.95 23.50 -43.04
CA LEU A 2 -16.81 22.31 -42.91
C LEU A 2 -16.54 21.23 -43.98
N LEU A 3 -16.30 21.65 -45.23
CA LEU A 3 -15.94 20.75 -46.32
C LEU A 3 -14.64 19.97 -46.03
N VAL A 4 -13.63 20.64 -45.48
CA VAL A 4 -12.33 20.01 -45.14
C VAL A 4 -12.49 19.06 -43.96
N LEU A 5 -13.32 19.40 -42.97
CA LEU A 5 -13.63 18.51 -41.86
C LEU A 5 -14.38 17.26 -42.34
N GLY A 6 -15.34 17.42 -43.26
CA GLY A 6 -16.03 16.30 -43.90
C GLY A 6 -15.08 15.39 -44.69
N LEU A 7 -14.14 15.96 -45.44
CA LEU A 7 -13.10 15.20 -46.14
C LEU A 7 -12.17 14.47 -45.18
N ALA A 8 -11.79 15.09 -44.06
CA ALA A 8 -10.97 14.46 -43.04
C ALA A 8 -11.67 13.24 -42.41
N VAL A 9 -12.97 13.38 -42.10
CA VAL A 9 -13.80 12.26 -41.60
C VAL A 9 -13.92 11.16 -42.65
N ALA A 10 -14.14 11.51 -43.91
CA ALA A 10 -14.23 10.55 -45.01
C ALA A 10 -12.91 9.79 -45.22
N ILE A 11 -11.77 10.48 -45.26
CA ILE A 11 -10.43 9.87 -45.37
C ILE A 11 -10.19 8.91 -44.20
N TRP A 12 -10.56 9.31 -42.99
CA TRP A 12 -10.39 8.46 -41.82
C TRP A 12 -11.29 7.22 -41.86
N GLY A 13 -12.57 7.39 -42.19
CA GLY A 13 -13.57 6.31 -42.25
C GLY A 13 -13.33 5.33 -43.39
N VAL A 14 -13.04 5.82 -44.59
CA VAL A 14 -12.71 4.98 -45.75
C VAL A 14 -11.38 4.27 -45.54
N GLY A 15 -10.37 4.95 -44.99
CA GLY A 15 -9.11 4.31 -44.59
C GLY A 15 -9.32 3.23 -43.52
N ALA A 16 -10.33 3.38 -42.66
CA ALA A 16 -10.76 2.37 -41.70
C ALA A 16 -11.34 1.13 -42.34
N LEU A 17 -12.32 1.32 -43.21
CA LEU A 17 -12.99 0.24 -43.91
C LEU A 17 -12.05 -0.50 -44.87
N ALA A 18 -11.09 0.20 -45.46
CA ALA A 18 -10.07 -0.36 -46.34
C ALA A 18 -8.87 -1.01 -45.60
N GLY A 19 -8.91 -1.13 -44.27
CA GLY A 19 -7.88 -1.82 -43.48
C GLY A 19 -6.52 -1.12 -43.44
N GLN A 20 -6.42 0.18 -43.74
CA GLN A 20 -5.14 0.89 -43.74
C GLN A 20 -4.58 1.07 -42.33
N SER A 21 -3.25 1.01 -42.15
CA SER A 21 -2.63 1.30 -40.85
C SER A 21 -2.88 2.76 -40.41
N ARG A 22 -2.87 3.00 -39.09
CA ARG A 22 -3.12 4.34 -38.53
C ARG A 22 -2.14 5.39 -39.08
N ASP A 23 -0.88 5.01 -39.31
CA ASP A 23 0.16 5.91 -39.82
C ASP A 23 -0.15 6.43 -41.23
N ARG A 24 -0.67 5.55 -42.11
CA ARG A 24 -1.05 5.95 -43.47
C ARG A 24 -2.24 6.91 -43.48
N ARG A 25 -3.17 6.75 -42.53
CA ARG A 25 -4.30 7.67 -42.36
C ARG A 25 -3.85 9.02 -41.83
N TYR A 26 -2.92 9.06 -40.86
CA TYR A 26 -2.33 10.30 -40.38
C TYR A 26 -1.53 11.01 -41.48
N LEU A 27 -0.78 10.28 -42.31
CA LEU A 27 -0.09 10.84 -43.47
C LEU A 27 -1.09 11.49 -44.44
N ALA A 28 -2.17 10.80 -44.78
CA ALA A 28 -3.20 11.34 -45.68
C ALA A 28 -3.87 12.61 -45.12
N LEU A 29 -4.17 12.64 -43.82
CA LEU A 29 -4.68 13.82 -43.14
C LEU A 29 -3.66 14.98 -43.13
N GLY A 30 -2.37 14.67 -42.91
CA GLY A 30 -1.30 15.66 -42.95
C GLY A 30 -1.13 16.27 -44.35
N VAL A 31 -1.22 15.46 -45.40
CA VAL A 31 -1.17 15.93 -46.79
C VAL A 31 -2.38 16.82 -47.12
N LEU A 32 -3.59 16.42 -46.72
CA LEU A 32 -4.80 17.24 -46.88
C LEU A 32 -4.63 18.59 -46.16
N PHE A 33 -4.15 18.57 -44.93
CA PHE A 33 -3.97 19.77 -44.11
C PHE A 33 -2.93 20.73 -44.72
N GLY A 34 -1.78 20.20 -45.16
CA GLY A 34 -0.75 20.98 -45.84
C GLY A 34 -1.25 21.60 -47.15
N ALA A 35 -2.02 20.84 -47.93
CA ALA A 35 -2.65 21.34 -49.16
C ALA A 35 -3.62 22.48 -48.87
N VAL A 36 -4.45 22.36 -47.83
CA VAL A 36 -5.42 23.39 -47.43
C VAL A 36 -4.72 24.67 -46.95
N ILE A 37 -3.65 24.56 -46.16
CA ILE A 37 -2.83 25.71 -45.77
C ILE A 37 -2.22 26.37 -47.01
N GLY A 38 -1.61 25.58 -47.90
CA GLY A 38 -1.02 26.07 -49.15
C GLY A 38 -2.02 26.82 -50.04
N LEU A 39 -3.22 26.26 -50.22
CA LEU A 39 -4.30 26.90 -50.97
C LEU A 39 -4.73 28.24 -50.37
N ASN A 40 -4.78 28.34 -49.03
CA ASN A 40 -5.19 29.57 -48.36
C ASN A 40 -4.09 30.65 -48.30
N LEU A 41 -2.81 30.25 -48.46
CA LEU A 41 -1.67 31.17 -48.51
C LEU A 41 -1.35 31.64 -49.93
N LEU A 42 -1.48 30.76 -50.94
CA LEU A 42 -1.01 31.03 -52.30
C LEU A 42 -2.09 31.56 -53.24
N LEU A 43 -3.36 31.20 -53.04
CA LEU A 43 -4.43 31.60 -53.96
C LEU A 43 -5.01 32.98 -53.61
N PRO A 44 -5.41 33.79 -54.61
CA PRO A 44 -6.13 35.04 -54.38
C PRO A 44 -7.43 34.85 -53.61
N SER A 45 -7.85 35.87 -52.85
CA SER A 45 -9.09 35.85 -52.05
C SER A 45 -10.37 35.66 -52.87
N THR A 46 -10.33 35.90 -54.17
CA THR A 46 -11.45 35.71 -55.11
C THR A 46 -11.58 34.27 -55.61
N ASN A 47 -10.63 33.38 -55.30
CA ASN A 47 -10.64 32.01 -55.79
C ASN A 47 -11.65 31.14 -55.04
N ALA A 48 -12.52 30.43 -55.78
CA ALA A 48 -13.56 29.58 -55.23
C ALA A 48 -13.02 28.48 -54.30
N LEU A 49 -11.82 27.92 -54.58
CA LEU A 49 -11.21 26.87 -53.75
C LEU A 49 -10.71 27.39 -52.41
N ARG A 50 -10.19 28.62 -52.38
CA ARG A 50 -9.81 29.29 -51.12
C ARG A 50 -11.06 29.54 -50.26
N MET A 51 -12.13 30.04 -50.86
CA MET A 51 -13.41 30.25 -50.16
C MET A 51 -14.00 28.95 -49.60
N ALA A 52 -14.01 27.86 -50.39
CA ALA A 52 -14.51 26.56 -49.95
C ALA A 52 -13.73 25.96 -48.77
N THR A 53 -12.42 26.21 -48.71
CA THR A 53 -11.54 25.67 -47.66
C THR A 53 -11.48 26.54 -46.40
N GLY A 54 -12.01 27.77 -46.43
CA GLY A 54 -12.12 28.62 -45.22
C GLY A 54 -11.83 30.11 -45.46
N GLY A 55 -11.45 30.50 -46.68
CA GLY A 55 -11.26 31.90 -47.11
C GLY A 55 -9.99 32.57 -46.56
N SER A 56 -9.49 32.11 -45.41
CA SER A 56 -8.33 32.67 -44.73
C SER A 56 -7.48 31.58 -44.07
N ALA A 57 -6.19 31.88 -43.90
CA ALA A 57 -5.26 30.99 -43.21
C ALA A 57 -5.39 31.06 -41.67
N ALA A 58 -6.04 32.09 -41.12
CA ALA A 58 -6.08 32.33 -39.66
C ALA A 58 -6.73 31.19 -38.85
N PRO A 59 -7.89 30.62 -39.23
CA PRO A 59 -8.47 29.48 -38.53
C PRO A 59 -7.59 28.22 -38.58
N TRP A 60 -6.87 28.02 -39.68
CA TRP A 60 -5.94 26.91 -39.85
C TRP A 60 -4.67 27.09 -39.00
N ALA A 61 -4.20 28.33 -38.84
CA ALA A 61 -3.10 28.67 -37.93
C ALA A 61 -3.49 28.44 -36.46
N LEU A 62 -4.70 28.83 -36.05
CA LEU A 62 -5.23 28.58 -34.70
C LEU A 62 -5.35 27.07 -34.41
N LEU A 63 -5.85 26.30 -35.37
CA LEU A 63 -5.93 24.84 -35.22
C LEU A 63 -4.54 24.21 -35.10
N THR A 64 -3.56 24.70 -35.87
CA THR A 64 -2.16 24.28 -35.76
C THR A 64 -1.59 24.57 -34.37
N ALA A 65 -1.79 25.80 -33.86
CA ALA A 65 -1.33 26.20 -32.53
C ALA A 65 -1.95 25.34 -31.42
N PHE A 66 -3.25 25.04 -31.52
CA PHE A 66 -3.95 24.18 -30.57
C PHE A 66 -3.41 22.74 -30.57
N VAL A 67 -3.18 22.16 -31.75
CA VAL A 67 -2.60 20.81 -31.88
C VAL A 67 -1.18 20.76 -31.30
N LEU A 68 -0.34 21.78 -31.58
CA LEU A 68 1.01 21.89 -31.01
C LEU A 68 0.98 22.00 -29.48
N LEU A 69 0.02 22.73 -28.91
CA LEU A 69 -0.16 22.84 -27.47
C LEU A 69 -0.51 21.49 -26.85
N VAL A 70 -1.44 20.73 -27.43
CA VAL A 70 -1.83 19.39 -26.95
C VAL A 70 -0.66 18.42 -27.03
N ILE A 71 0.09 18.43 -28.13
CA ILE A 71 1.29 17.59 -28.30
C ILE A 71 2.36 17.96 -27.27
N GLY A 72 2.63 19.26 -27.08
CA GLY A 72 3.59 19.77 -26.10
C GLY A 72 3.21 19.38 -24.67
N TYR A 73 1.94 19.58 -24.29
CA TYR A 73 1.41 19.19 -22.98
C TYR A 73 1.54 17.68 -22.75
N SER A 74 1.17 16.87 -23.74
CA SER A 74 1.26 15.41 -23.68
C SER A 74 2.72 14.93 -23.61
N TRP A 75 3.64 15.59 -24.30
CA TRP A 75 5.07 15.32 -24.21
C TRP A 75 5.63 15.63 -22.82
N VAL A 76 5.26 16.78 -22.22
CA VAL A 76 5.65 17.13 -20.85
C VAL A 76 5.12 16.10 -19.85
N LEU A 77 3.84 15.75 -19.93
CA LEU A 77 3.23 14.74 -19.06
C LEU A 77 3.92 13.39 -19.19
N ASN A 78 4.21 12.94 -20.42
CA ASN A 78 4.91 11.68 -20.64
C ASN A 78 6.34 11.72 -20.10
N ARG A 79 7.04 12.86 -20.23
CA ARG A 79 8.38 13.03 -19.68
C ARG A 79 8.39 13.00 -18.15
N LEU A 80 7.39 13.60 -17.51
CA LEU A 80 7.20 13.55 -16.06
C LEU A 80 6.81 12.14 -15.59
N ARG A 81 5.95 11.44 -16.33
CA ARG A 81 5.60 10.03 -16.07
C ARG A 81 6.80 9.09 -16.24
N LEU A 82 7.70 9.36 -17.18
CA LEU A 82 8.93 8.56 -17.32
C LEU A 82 9.92 8.79 -16.18
N ARG A 83 9.93 9.98 -15.57
CA ARG A 83 10.65 10.25 -14.31
C ARG A 83 9.96 9.63 -13.10
N SER A 84 8.66 9.40 -13.19
CA SER A 84 7.82 8.74 -12.19
C SER A 84 7.44 7.31 -12.62
N LYS A 85 8.39 6.54 -13.18
CA LYS A 85 8.22 5.09 -13.21
C LYS A 85 8.40 4.59 -11.78
N PRO A 86 7.40 3.95 -11.15
CA PRO A 86 7.70 3.13 -9.99
C PRO A 86 8.72 2.10 -10.47
N GLU A 87 9.81 2.00 -9.74
CA GLU A 87 10.82 0.97 -9.95
C GLU A 87 10.08 -0.39 -9.94
N ILE A 88 10.08 -1.08 -11.08
CA ILE A 88 9.60 -2.47 -11.11
C ILE A 88 10.68 -3.26 -10.38
N VAL A 89 10.45 -3.50 -9.10
CA VAL A 89 11.28 -4.37 -8.27
C VAL A 89 11.18 -5.77 -8.86
N VAL A 90 12.27 -6.23 -9.49
CA VAL A 90 12.44 -7.63 -9.87
C VAL A 90 12.56 -8.41 -8.57
N GLN A 91 11.50 -9.14 -8.21
CA GLN A 91 11.46 -9.95 -6.99
C GLN A 91 12.42 -11.14 -7.11
N ASN A 92 13.47 -11.13 -6.32
CA ASN A 92 14.24 -12.33 -5.98
C ASN A 92 13.33 -13.29 -5.17
N PRO A 93 13.64 -14.60 -5.09
CA PRO A 93 12.85 -15.56 -4.30
C PRO A 93 12.81 -15.24 -2.78
N SER A 94 13.66 -14.31 -2.32
CA SER A 94 13.67 -13.73 -0.97
C SER A 94 12.72 -12.52 -0.81
N ASP A 95 12.07 -12.07 -1.89
CA ASP A 95 11.18 -10.91 -1.94
C ASP A 95 9.70 -11.33 -1.90
N ALA A 96 9.38 -12.35 -1.09
CA ALA A 96 8.00 -12.59 -0.73
C ALA A 96 7.44 -11.29 -0.12
N PRO A 97 6.24 -10.86 -0.52
CA PRO A 97 5.64 -9.66 0.05
C PRO A 97 5.59 -9.84 1.57
N LEU A 98 6.10 -8.84 2.32
CA LEU A 98 6.19 -8.89 3.77
C LEU A 98 4.87 -9.28 4.43
N PHE A 99 3.75 -8.87 3.83
CA PHE A 99 2.41 -9.25 4.24
C PHE A 99 1.76 -10.11 3.17
N SER A 100 1.12 -11.20 3.58
CA SER A 100 0.16 -11.90 2.72
C SER A 100 -1.08 -11.03 2.44
N GLU A 101 -1.87 -11.37 1.43
CA GLU A 101 -3.15 -10.68 1.18
C GLU A 101 -4.09 -10.76 2.39
N THR A 102 -4.08 -11.89 3.10
CA THR A 102 -4.86 -12.07 4.32
C THR A 102 -4.42 -11.11 5.44
N GLU A 103 -3.11 -10.90 5.60
CA GLU A 103 -2.58 -9.93 6.55
C GLU A 103 -2.91 -8.50 6.16
N LEU A 104 -2.79 -8.15 4.88
CA LEU A 104 -3.16 -6.82 4.38
C LEU A 104 -4.64 -6.51 4.65
N ASN A 105 -5.53 -7.47 4.43
CA ASN A 105 -6.96 -7.31 4.73
C ASN A 105 -7.18 -7.17 6.25
N ARG A 106 -6.54 -8.02 7.06
CA ARG A 106 -6.64 -7.98 8.53
C ARG A 106 -6.19 -6.63 9.10
N TYR A 107 -5.05 -6.11 8.65
CA TYR A 107 -4.45 -4.88 9.17
C TYR A 107 -4.88 -3.62 8.39
N ALA A 108 -5.81 -3.74 7.44
CA ALA A 108 -6.24 -2.63 6.59
C ALA A 108 -6.65 -1.39 7.41
N ARG A 109 -7.35 -1.60 8.53
CA ARG A 109 -7.79 -0.52 9.43
C ARG A 109 -6.64 0.20 10.14
N HIS A 110 -5.50 -0.44 10.35
CA HIS A 110 -4.31 0.22 10.90
C HIS A 110 -3.51 0.92 9.79
N ILE A 111 -3.38 0.26 8.64
CA ILE A 111 -2.61 0.78 7.49
C ILE A 111 -3.19 2.09 6.95
N VAL A 112 -4.50 2.30 7.04
CA VAL A 112 -5.14 3.56 6.61
C VAL A 112 -4.94 4.71 7.61
N LEU A 113 -4.54 4.45 8.85
CA LEU A 113 -4.28 5.50 9.85
C LEU A 113 -3.01 6.25 9.48
N ARG A 114 -3.07 7.58 9.48
CA ARG A 114 -1.95 8.44 9.10
C ARG A 114 -0.73 8.23 10.01
N GLU A 115 -0.98 8.01 11.29
CA GLU A 115 0.05 7.84 12.33
C GLU A 115 0.71 6.46 12.29
N VAL A 116 0.07 5.46 11.68
CA VAL A 116 0.59 4.08 11.57
C VAL A 116 1.07 3.83 10.14
N GLY A 117 0.17 3.84 9.16
CA GLY A 117 0.51 3.57 7.77
C GLY A 117 1.02 2.14 7.53
N GLY A 118 1.41 1.85 6.29
CA GLY A 118 2.07 0.58 5.97
C GLY A 118 3.45 0.43 6.65
N THR A 119 4.16 1.55 6.85
CA THR A 119 5.47 1.57 7.53
C THR A 119 5.36 1.24 9.01
N GLY A 120 4.37 1.78 9.71
CA GLY A 120 4.11 1.46 11.12
C GLY A 120 3.63 0.01 11.30
N GLN A 121 2.75 -0.48 10.42
CA GLN A 121 2.36 -1.89 10.46
C GLN A 121 3.55 -2.83 10.22
N LYS A 122 4.46 -2.46 9.30
CA LYS A 122 5.73 -3.17 9.09
C LYS A 122 6.62 -3.12 10.34
N ALA A 123 6.69 -1.98 11.03
CA ALA A 123 7.44 -1.86 12.28
C ALA A 123 6.85 -2.78 13.37
N LEU A 124 5.52 -2.84 13.51
CA LEU A 124 4.85 -3.79 14.41
C LEU A 124 5.19 -5.24 14.06
N LYS A 125 5.08 -5.62 12.77
CA LYS A 125 5.38 -6.99 12.33
C LYS A 125 6.85 -7.39 12.57
N ASN A 126 7.76 -6.42 12.59
CA ASN A 126 9.18 -6.69 12.83
C ASN A 126 9.57 -6.57 14.32
N SER A 127 8.69 -6.06 15.18
CA SER A 127 9.01 -5.85 16.59
C SER A 127 8.85 -7.12 17.42
N ARG A 128 9.62 -7.16 18.50
CA ARG A 128 9.62 -8.21 19.51
C ARG A 128 9.29 -7.56 20.84
N VAL A 129 8.17 -7.97 21.44
CA VAL A 129 7.69 -7.42 22.73
C VAL A 129 7.65 -8.54 23.77
N LEU A 130 8.25 -8.30 24.93
CA LEU A 130 8.13 -9.19 26.10
C LEU A 130 7.08 -8.62 27.05
N VAL A 131 6.16 -9.47 27.50
CA VAL A 131 5.20 -9.15 28.56
C VAL A 131 5.52 -10.00 29.79
N ILE A 132 5.77 -9.32 30.91
CA ILE A 132 6.01 -9.96 32.21
C ILE A 132 4.66 -10.08 32.92
N GLY A 133 4.20 -11.30 33.11
CA GLY A 133 2.89 -11.61 33.67
C GLY A 133 1.79 -11.73 32.60
N ALA A 134 1.04 -12.82 32.67
CA ALA A 134 -0.17 -13.11 31.90
C ALA A 134 -1.44 -12.91 32.75
N GLY A 135 -1.33 -12.15 33.85
CA GLY A 135 -2.42 -11.85 34.79
C GLY A 135 -3.39 -10.77 34.31
N GLY A 136 -4.03 -10.07 35.24
CA GLY A 136 -5.12 -9.12 34.92
C GLY A 136 -4.69 -7.91 34.08
N LEU A 137 -3.42 -7.51 34.17
CA LEU A 137 -2.84 -6.43 33.36
C LEU A 137 -2.24 -6.96 32.05
N GLY A 138 -1.52 -8.08 32.11
CA GLY A 138 -0.90 -8.71 30.95
C GLY A 138 -1.91 -9.28 29.95
N ALA A 139 -3.01 -9.85 30.42
CA ALA A 139 -4.04 -10.47 29.59
C ALA A 139 -4.57 -9.54 28.46
N PRO A 140 -5.07 -8.32 28.74
CA PRO A 140 -5.51 -7.42 27.67
C PRO A 140 -4.35 -6.96 26.80
N VAL A 141 -3.15 -6.74 27.36
CA VAL A 141 -1.97 -6.33 26.59
C VAL A 141 -1.62 -7.39 25.54
N LEU A 142 -1.54 -8.66 25.93
CA LEU A 142 -1.26 -9.79 25.05
C LEU A 142 -2.29 -9.89 23.92
N GLN A 143 -3.59 -9.77 24.23
CA GLN A 143 -4.66 -9.76 23.22
C GLN A 143 -4.48 -8.65 22.19
N TYR A 144 -4.20 -7.42 22.64
CA TYR A 144 -4.07 -6.28 21.73
C TYR A 144 -2.75 -6.29 20.95
N LEU A 145 -1.65 -6.76 21.52
CA LEU A 145 -0.39 -6.94 20.77
C LEU A 145 -0.56 -7.98 19.66
N ALA A 146 -1.20 -9.11 19.96
CA ALA A 146 -1.49 -10.14 18.98
C ALA A 146 -2.44 -9.62 17.90
N ALA A 147 -3.54 -8.96 18.28
CA ALA A 147 -4.48 -8.36 17.34
C ALA A 147 -3.83 -7.28 16.45
N ALA A 148 -2.93 -6.48 17.00
CA ALA A 148 -2.20 -5.44 16.29
C ALA A 148 -1.17 -5.98 15.28
N GLY A 149 -0.81 -7.26 15.40
CA GLY A 149 0.16 -7.91 14.51
C GLY A 149 1.61 -7.61 14.90
N VAL A 150 1.89 -7.53 16.20
CA VAL A 150 3.27 -7.53 16.70
C VAL A 150 3.94 -8.86 16.33
N GLY A 151 5.11 -8.78 15.71
CA GLY A 151 5.78 -9.92 15.09
C GLY A 151 6.06 -11.06 16.05
N THR A 152 6.76 -10.75 17.15
CA THR A 152 7.07 -11.73 18.20
C THR A 152 6.59 -11.22 19.55
N ILE A 153 5.86 -12.06 20.26
CA ILE A 153 5.34 -11.76 21.60
C ILE A 153 5.91 -12.81 22.57
N GLY A 154 6.82 -12.38 23.44
CA GLY A 154 7.25 -13.15 24.59
C GLY A 154 6.28 -12.96 25.74
N VAL A 155 5.97 -14.04 26.46
CA VAL A 155 5.19 -13.96 27.71
C VAL A 155 5.84 -14.82 28.77
N ILE A 156 6.15 -14.24 29.92
CA ILE A 156 6.75 -14.94 31.07
C ILE A 156 5.82 -14.86 32.27
N ASP A 157 5.43 -16.02 32.80
CA ASP A 157 4.56 -16.17 33.97
C ASP A 157 4.73 -17.60 34.51
N ASP A 158 4.80 -17.80 35.82
CA ASP A 158 4.93 -19.10 36.48
C ASP A 158 3.61 -19.72 36.94
N ASP A 159 2.52 -18.95 36.95
CA ASP A 159 1.23 -19.39 37.47
C ASP A 159 0.45 -20.26 36.47
N THR A 160 -0.58 -20.91 36.99
CA THR A 160 -1.62 -21.59 36.22
C THR A 160 -2.94 -20.81 36.22
N VAL A 161 -3.83 -21.14 35.28
CA VAL A 161 -5.16 -20.54 35.20
C VAL A 161 -6.03 -21.06 36.35
N GLU A 162 -6.67 -20.14 37.06
CA GLU A 162 -7.57 -20.44 38.17
C GLU A 162 -8.93 -19.75 37.97
N ASN A 163 -10.00 -20.43 38.38
CA ASN A 163 -11.37 -19.91 38.28
C ASN A 163 -11.53 -18.52 38.94
N ALA A 164 -10.93 -18.34 40.13
CA ALA A 164 -10.98 -17.09 40.89
C ALA A 164 -10.27 -15.90 40.23
N ASN A 165 -9.64 -16.11 39.07
CA ASN A 165 -8.96 -15.08 38.31
C ASN A 165 -9.64 -14.73 36.97
N LEU A 166 -10.60 -15.53 36.51
CA LEU A 166 -11.25 -15.38 35.20
C LEU A 166 -12.08 -14.10 35.06
N GLN A 167 -12.53 -13.49 36.16
CA GLN A 167 -13.26 -12.21 36.16
C GLN A 167 -12.44 -11.02 35.66
N ARG A 168 -11.10 -11.16 35.59
CA ARG A 168 -10.19 -10.08 35.15
C ARG A 168 -9.12 -10.54 34.15
N GLN A 169 -8.79 -11.82 34.11
CA GLN A 169 -7.80 -12.38 33.18
C GLN A 169 -8.48 -12.84 31.89
N VAL A 170 -9.01 -11.87 31.14
CA VAL A 170 -9.92 -12.08 30.00
C VAL A 170 -9.34 -12.83 28.80
N ILE A 171 -8.04 -13.08 28.78
CA ILE A 171 -7.40 -13.93 27.78
C ILE A 171 -7.61 -15.41 28.07
N HIS A 172 -7.85 -15.80 29.33
CA HIS A 172 -8.04 -17.19 29.71
C HIS A 172 -9.51 -17.59 29.69
N LYS A 173 -9.76 -18.88 29.43
CA LYS A 173 -11.10 -19.47 29.41
C LYS A 173 -11.25 -20.48 30.55
N ASP A 174 -12.50 -20.75 30.93
CA ASP A 174 -12.85 -21.76 31.93
C ASP A 174 -12.27 -23.15 31.59
N SER A 175 -12.29 -23.52 30.30
CA SER A 175 -11.70 -24.77 29.81
C SER A 175 -10.18 -24.87 29.97
N ALA A 176 -9.49 -23.76 30.27
CA ALA A 176 -8.04 -23.72 30.46
C ALA A 176 -7.61 -23.79 31.92
N ILE A 177 -8.55 -23.89 32.89
CA ILE A 177 -8.23 -24.01 34.32
C ILE A 177 -7.23 -25.15 34.54
N GLY A 178 -6.18 -24.88 35.33
CA GLY A 178 -5.07 -25.79 35.59
C GLY A 178 -3.95 -25.78 34.53
N THR A 179 -4.16 -25.15 33.38
CA THR A 179 -3.11 -24.97 32.36
C THR A 179 -2.19 -23.81 32.78
N PRO A 180 -0.87 -23.88 32.55
CA PRO A 180 0.00 -22.72 32.73
C PRO A 180 -0.49 -21.50 31.94
N LYS A 181 -0.50 -20.33 32.57
CA LYS A 181 -1.07 -19.11 31.96
C LYS A 181 -0.40 -18.78 30.64
N VAL A 182 0.92 -18.95 30.52
CA VAL A 182 1.66 -18.68 29.29
C VAL A 182 1.19 -19.53 28.10
N PHE A 183 0.85 -20.80 28.31
CA PHE A 183 0.37 -21.70 27.24
C PHE A 183 -1.10 -21.44 26.91
N SER A 184 -1.92 -21.11 27.91
CA SER A 184 -3.29 -20.65 27.66
C SER A 184 -3.30 -19.36 26.85
N ALA A 185 -2.47 -18.38 27.22
CA ALA A 185 -2.33 -17.12 26.51
C ALA A 185 -1.80 -17.32 25.08
N GLN A 186 -0.81 -18.20 24.89
CA GLN A 186 -0.31 -18.56 23.57
C GLN A 186 -1.42 -19.06 22.66
N THR A 187 -2.18 -20.06 23.13
CA THR A 187 -3.26 -20.67 22.35
C THR A 187 -4.26 -19.61 21.87
N GLU A 188 -4.60 -18.66 22.75
CA GLU A 188 -5.59 -17.63 22.45
C GLU A 188 -5.05 -16.53 21.53
N MET A 189 -3.78 -16.13 21.68
CA MET A 189 -3.13 -15.19 20.76
C MET A 189 -2.98 -15.77 19.35
N GLU A 190 -2.53 -17.02 19.23
CA GLU A 190 -2.37 -17.70 17.93
C GLU A 190 -3.72 -17.97 17.26
N ALA A 191 -4.75 -18.31 18.06
CA ALA A 191 -6.12 -18.44 17.55
C ALA A 191 -6.68 -17.10 17.06
N GLN A 192 -6.37 -16.00 17.75
CA GLN A 192 -6.79 -14.66 17.34
C GLN A 192 -6.05 -14.22 16.08
N ASN A 193 -4.73 -14.40 16.03
CA ASN A 193 -3.88 -13.98 14.92
C ASN A 193 -2.77 -15.01 14.64
N PRO A 194 -2.93 -15.89 13.62
CA PRO A 194 -1.94 -16.93 13.33
C PRO A 194 -0.65 -16.40 12.67
N PHE A 195 -0.54 -15.08 12.46
CA PHE A 195 0.63 -14.45 11.84
C PHE A 195 1.66 -13.93 12.85
N VAL A 196 1.37 -14.01 14.15
CA VAL A 196 2.32 -13.64 15.20
C VAL A 196 3.08 -14.86 15.71
N THR A 197 4.31 -14.67 16.15
CA THR A 197 5.09 -15.70 16.83
C THR A 197 4.99 -15.51 18.33
N VAL A 198 4.47 -16.49 19.06
CA VAL A 198 4.41 -16.44 20.52
C VAL A 198 5.53 -17.28 21.13
N ARG A 199 6.21 -16.73 22.14
CA ARG A 199 7.23 -17.41 22.93
C ARG A 199 6.79 -17.51 24.40
N PRO A 200 6.21 -18.64 24.84
CA PRO A 200 5.83 -18.83 26.24
C PRO A 200 7.03 -19.22 27.09
N TYR A 201 7.21 -18.54 28.22
CA TYR A 201 8.21 -18.88 29.24
C TYR A 201 7.50 -19.23 30.54
N HIS A 202 7.23 -20.52 30.75
CA HIS A 202 6.61 -21.00 31.99
C HIS A 202 7.64 -21.08 33.13
N ARG A 203 8.02 -19.91 33.65
CA ARG A 203 8.98 -19.75 34.75
C ARG A 203 8.86 -18.35 35.33
N ARG A 204 9.33 -18.19 36.57
CA ARG A 204 9.38 -16.88 37.22
C ARG A 204 10.50 -16.05 36.62
N LEU A 205 10.29 -14.74 36.48
CA LEU A 205 11.37 -13.81 36.17
C LEU A 205 12.30 -13.67 37.40
N THR A 206 13.57 -13.94 37.21
CA THR A 206 14.62 -13.86 38.24
C THR A 206 15.78 -13.00 37.76
N GLU A 207 16.62 -12.53 38.69
CA GLU A 207 17.73 -11.62 38.40
C GLU A 207 18.79 -12.24 37.49
N ASP A 208 19.01 -13.55 37.60
CA ASP A 208 19.96 -14.29 36.78
C ASP A 208 19.55 -14.44 35.31
N ILE A 209 18.24 -14.38 35.00
CA ILE A 209 17.74 -14.56 33.62
C ILE A 209 17.28 -13.26 32.97
N ALA A 210 17.03 -12.20 33.75
CA ALA A 210 16.33 -11.01 33.25
C ALA A 210 17.09 -10.31 32.13
N ALA A 211 18.39 -10.03 32.32
CA ALA A 211 19.20 -9.30 31.35
C ALA A 211 19.33 -10.06 30.01
N GLU A 212 19.58 -11.37 30.06
CA GLU A 212 19.67 -12.20 28.86
C GLU A 212 18.33 -12.27 28.13
N LEU A 213 17.23 -12.47 28.88
CA LEU A 213 15.89 -12.52 28.29
C LEU A 213 15.51 -11.18 27.65
N PHE A 214 15.81 -10.05 28.31
CA PHE A 214 15.42 -8.73 27.81
C PHE A 214 16.18 -8.34 26.54
N ALA A 215 17.43 -8.80 26.37
CA ALA A 215 18.24 -8.55 25.18
C ALA A 215 17.61 -9.09 23.87
N ASP A 216 16.71 -10.07 23.97
CA ASP A 216 15.99 -10.64 22.82
C ASP A 216 14.81 -9.80 22.33
N TYR A 217 14.43 -8.75 23.07
CA TYR A 217 13.21 -7.97 22.83
C TYR A 217 13.50 -6.47 22.68
N ASP A 218 12.65 -5.81 21.89
CA ASP A 218 12.78 -4.38 21.62
C ASP A 218 12.02 -3.54 22.67
N ILE A 219 10.96 -4.11 23.26
CA ILE A 219 10.14 -3.49 24.31
C ILE A 219 9.81 -4.53 25.38
N VAL A 220 9.92 -4.14 26.64
CA VAL A 220 9.49 -4.93 27.80
C VAL A 220 8.31 -4.23 28.46
N LEU A 221 7.23 -4.98 28.73
CA LEU A 221 6.02 -4.52 29.40
C LEU A 221 5.86 -5.25 30.73
N ASP A 222 5.87 -4.51 31.83
CA ASP A 222 5.54 -5.04 33.16
C ASP A 222 4.02 -5.10 33.34
N GLY A 223 3.46 -6.32 33.27
CA GLY A 223 2.08 -6.64 33.57
C GLY A 223 1.88 -7.25 34.97
N THR A 224 2.88 -7.15 35.84
CA THR A 224 2.82 -7.71 37.20
C THR A 224 2.19 -6.74 38.20
N ASP A 225 1.56 -7.31 39.21
CA ASP A 225 0.97 -6.60 40.34
C ASP A 225 1.85 -6.65 41.60
N ASN A 226 3.07 -7.18 41.50
CA ASN A 226 4.00 -7.29 42.61
C ASN A 226 5.20 -6.33 42.47
N PHE A 227 5.61 -5.76 43.60
CA PHE A 227 6.68 -4.75 43.61
C PHE A 227 8.06 -5.33 43.28
N ASP A 228 8.39 -6.52 43.77
CA ASP A 228 9.71 -7.12 43.60
C ASP A 228 10.05 -7.35 42.12
N THR A 229 9.11 -7.90 41.36
CA THR A 229 9.26 -8.09 39.91
C THR A 229 9.30 -6.77 39.17
N ARG A 230 8.53 -5.76 39.59
CA ARG A 230 8.60 -4.41 38.99
C ARG A 230 9.98 -3.77 39.18
N TYR A 231 10.53 -3.83 40.39
CA TYR A 231 11.86 -3.29 40.68
C TYR A 231 12.95 -4.08 39.96
N LEU A 232 12.81 -5.41 39.86
CA LEU A 232 13.70 -6.26 39.09
C LEU A 232 13.69 -5.87 37.60
N ALA A 233 12.50 -5.78 37.00
CA ALA A 233 12.34 -5.43 35.59
C ALA A 233 12.85 -4.03 35.24
N ASN A 234 12.80 -3.09 36.20
CA ASN A 234 13.33 -1.74 35.98
C ASN A 234 14.85 -1.66 36.04
N ARG A 235 15.50 -2.53 36.82
CA ARG A 235 16.96 -2.53 37.02
C ARG A 235 17.72 -3.35 35.98
N ALA A 236 17.13 -4.44 35.50
CA ALA A 236 17.72 -5.33 34.50
C ALA A 236 17.82 -4.65 33.13
#